data_AF-A0AAV1UBG1-F1
#
_entry.id   AF-A0AAV1UBG1-F1
#
_cell.length_a   1.000
_cell.length_b   1.000
_cell.length_c   1.000
_cell.angle_alpha   90.00
_cell.angle_beta   90.00
_cell.angle_gamma   90.00
#
_symmetry.space_group_name_H-M   'P 1'
#
loop_
_entity.id
_entity.type
_entity.pdbx_description
1 polymer ?
#
loop_
_entity_poly.entity_id
_entity_poly.type
_entity_poly.pdbx_seq_one_letter_code
_entity_poly.pdbx_strand_id
1 'polypeptide(L)'
;MQDTTLLSTPEAFEDVLKNQFENFPKRQQKSEYVRELPGEGIFIVDHEKWDVQRKTASNLFTMRALQDSMTSTIQRHLVVLERIFSRAAETDDSVDLCCLLNRFTMEALTEIACGIKTNVLDCDEEHPFQAAFDRCNGAP
;
A
#
# COMPACT_ATOMS: atom_id res chain seq x y z
N MET A 1 26.51 -0.06 18.72
CA MET A 1 25.21 -0.75 18.77
C MET A 1 24.17 0.30 19.09
N GLN A 2 23.08 0.37 18.32
CA GLN A 2 21.93 1.19 18.73
C GLN A 2 21.09 0.34 19.67
N ASP A 3 20.77 0.86 20.86
CA ASP A 3 19.85 0.21 21.77
C ASP A 3 18.45 0.21 21.15
N THR A 4 17.85 -0.98 21.01
CA THR A 4 16.52 -1.16 20.41
C THR A 4 15.56 -1.61 21.50
N THR A 5 14.50 -0.84 21.70
CA THR A 5 13.40 -1.19 22.62
C THR A 5 12.30 -1.92 21.85
N LEU A 6 11.92 -3.11 22.31
CA LEU A 6 10.78 -3.86 21.77
C LEU A 6 9.51 -3.53 22.56
N LEU A 7 8.44 -3.18 21.84
CA LEU A 7 7.12 -2.97 22.41
C LEU A 7 6.23 -4.16 22.07
N SER A 8 5.50 -4.68 23.06
CA SER A 8 4.68 -5.88 22.88
C SER A 8 3.35 -5.85 23.63
N THR A 9 2.96 -4.71 24.19
CA THR A 9 1.67 -4.54 24.89
C THR A 9 0.83 -3.45 24.22
N PRO A 10 -0.52 -3.58 24.22
CA PRO A 10 -1.41 -2.58 23.65
C PRO A 10 -1.21 -1.18 24.23
N GLU A 11 -0.94 -1.08 25.54
CA GLU A 11 -0.73 0.18 26.25
C GLU A 11 0.54 0.87 25.75
N ALA A 12 1.61 0.10 25.54
CA ALA A 12 2.86 0.64 24.99
C ALA A 12 2.69 1.11 23.54
N PHE A 13 1.87 0.40 22.74
CA PHE A 13 1.52 0.87 21.39
C PHE A 13 0.68 2.14 21.42
N GLU A 14 -0.29 2.26 22.32
CA GLU A 14 -1.10 3.47 22.47
C GLU A 14 -0.24 4.66 22.91
N ASP A 15 0.67 4.45 23.86
CA ASP A 15 1.58 5.48 24.32
C ASP A 15 2.45 6.01 23.17
N VAL A 16 3.06 5.13 22.40
CA VAL A 16 3.95 5.53 21.30
C VAL A 16 3.20 6.11 20.09
N LEU A 17 2.10 5.47 19.67
CA LEU A 17 1.43 5.83 18.41
C LEU A 17 0.38 6.93 18.56
N LYS A 18 -0.03 7.28 19.78
CA LYS A 18 -1.12 8.23 20.05
C LYS A 18 -0.80 9.22 21.15
N ASN A 19 -0.48 8.77 22.36
CA ASN A 19 -0.37 9.69 23.51
C ASN A 19 0.92 10.53 23.47
N GLN A 20 2.00 9.94 22.96
CA GLN A 20 3.34 10.54 22.91
C GLN A 20 3.91 10.56 21.49
N PHE A 21 3.06 10.65 20.47
CA PHE A 21 3.46 10.62 19.06
C PHE A 21 4.63 11.58 18.73
N GLU A 22 4.60 12.80 19.28
CA GLU A 22 5.64 13.82 19.11
C GLU A 22 7.02 13.39 19.66
N ASN A 23 7.06 12.50 20.66
CA ASN A 23 8.31 11.99 21.25
C ASN A 23 8.92 10.84 20.45
N PHE A 24 8.16 10.26 19.51
CA PHE A 24 8.56 9.13 18.69
C PHE A 24 8.45 9.47 17.20
N PRO A 25 9.26 10.43 16.71
CA PRO A 25 9.25 10.76 15.29
C PRO A 25 9.63 9.54 14.46
N LYS A 26 9.07 9.45 13.26
CA LYS A 26 9.43 8.42 12.30
C LYS A 26 10.93 8.48 12.07
N ARG A 27 11.58 7.33 12.09
CA ARG A 27 13.03 7.25 11.88
C ARG A 27 13.36 7.96 10.57
N GLN A 28 14.31 8.90 10.60
CA GLN A 28 14.93 9.41 9.37
C GLN A 28 15.44 8.19 8.59
N GLN A 29 14.70 7.79 7.56
CA GLN A 29 15.01 6.60 6.77
C GLN A 29 16.34 6.85 6.08
N LYS A 30 17.43 6.32 6.67
CA LYS A 30 18.75 6.20 6.04
C LYS A 30 18.78 5.09 4.99
N SER A 31 17.62 4.68 4.49
CA SER A 31 17.53 3.75 3.38
C SER A 31 17.78 4.54 2.11
N GLU A 32 18.90 4.24 1.42
CA GLU A 32 19.20 4.82 0.11
C GLU A 32 18.04 4.62 -0.89
N TYR A 33 17.22 3.58 -0.68
CA TYR A 33 16.07 3.22 -1.51
C TYR A 33 14.84 4.12 -1.32
N VAL A 34 14.60 4.64 -0.10
CA VAL A 34 13.45 5.52 0.16
C VAL A 34 13.69 6.94 -0.35
N ARG A 35 14.95 7.30 -0.62
CA ARG A 35 15.31 8.58 -1.27
C ARG A 35 14.82 8.70 -2.71
N GLU A 36 14.56 7.57 -3.38
CA GLU A 36 14.08 7.55 -4.77
C GLU A 36 12.56 7.70 -4.88
N LEU A 37 11.83 7.51 -3.78
CA LEU A 37 10.41 7.86 -3.73
C LEU A 37 10.27 9.39 -3.68
N PRO A 38 9.36 10.00 -4.47
CA PRO A 38 9.26 11.44 -4.56
C PRO A 38 8.78 12.05 -3.23
N GLY A 39 9.75 12.59 -2.50
CA GLY A 39 9.55 13.73 -1.62
C GLY A 39 9.02 13.43 -0.22
N GLU A 40 8.80 14.54 0.49
CA GLU A 40 8.28 14.66 1.85
C GLU A 40 6.85 14.07 1.99
N GLY A 41 6.62 12.82 1.59
CA GLY A 41 5.31 12.18 1.63
C GLY A 41 4.86 11.86 3.06
N ILE A 42 3.56 11.67 3.24
CA ILE A 42 2.89 11.49 4.55
C ILE A 42 3.46 10.33 5.39
N PHE A 43 4.05 9.32 4.74
CA PHE A 43 4.68 8.20 5.43
C PHE A 43 6.09 8.51 5.96
N ILE A 44 6.70 9.61 5.52
CA ILE A 44 8.09 9.96 5.80
C ILE A 44 8.18 11.23 6.69
N VAL A 45 7.25 12.19 6.52
CA VAL A 45 7.24 13.41 7.33
C VAL A 45 6.67 13.20 8.74
N ASP A 46 7.11 14.04 9.66
CA ASP A 46 6.65 14.13 11.05
C ASP A 46 6.02 15.51 11.35
N HIS A 47 5.41 15.63 12.53
CA HIS A 47 4.91 16.87 13.13
C HIS A 47 3.94 17.63 12.21
N GLU A 48 4.06 18.96 12.15
CA GLU A 48 3.17 19.86 11.41
C GLU A 48 2.99 19.46 9.93
N LYS A 49 4.06 19.01 9.26
CA LYS A 49 3.98 18.55 7.87
C LYS A 49 3.12 17.30 7.74
N TRP A 50 3.26 16.36 8.67
CA TRP A 50 2.41 15.17 8.72
C TRP A 50 0.95 15.52 8.99
N ASP A 51 0.69 16.41 9.94
CA ASP A 51 -0.66 16.84 10.29
C ASP A 51 -1.39 17.46 9.09
N VAL A 52 -0.72 18.37 8.37
CA VAL A 52 -1.27 19.03 7.19
C VAL A 52 -1.57 18.02 6.07
N GLN A 53 -0.63 17.11 5.80
CA GLN A 53 -0.82 16.09 4.76
C GLN A 53 -1.90 15.08 5.15
N ARG A 54 -1.94 14.65 6.42
CA ARG A 54 -2.95 13.73 6.93
C ARG A 54 -4.33 14.34 6.86
N LYS A 55 -4.50 15.60 7.27
CA LYS A 55 -5.78 16.31 7.19
C LYS A 55 -6.25 16.44 5.73
N THR A 56 -5.33 16.76 4.82
CA THR A 56 -5.63 16.81 3.38
C THR A 56 -6.04 15.44 2.85
N ALA A 57 -5.26 14.38 3.13
CA ALA A 57 -5.56 13.02 2.69
C ALA A 57 -6.89 12.51 3.25
N SER A 58 -7.17 12.69 4.56
CA SER A 58 -8.42 12.27 5.17
C SER A 58 -9.66 12.94 4.55
N ASN A 59 -9.52 14.17 4.03
CA ASN A 59 -10.58 14.86 3.31
C ASN A 59 -10.73 14.38 1.85
N LEU A 60 -9.66 13.93 1.21
CA LEU A 60 -9.71 13.33 -0.12
C LEU A 60 -10.33 11.93 -0.08
N PHE A 61 -9.97 11.15 0.94
CA PHE A 61 -10.45 9.79 1.19
C PHE A 61 -11.72 9.79 2.05
N THR A 62 -12.77 10.54 1.65
CA THR A 62 -14.06 10.43 2.35
C THR A 62 -14.65 9.04 2.17
N MET A 63 -15.36 8.54 3.19
CA MET A 63 -16.01 7.22 3.10
C MET A 63 -16.95 7.09 1.90
N ARG A 64 -17.64 8.17 1.50
CA ARG A 64 -18.52 8.15 0.32
C ARG A 64 -17.74 8.07 -1.00
N ALA A 65 -16.72 8.92 -1.17
CA ALA A 65 -15.89 8.91 -2.38
C ALA A 65 -15.15 7.57 -2.54
N LEU A 66 -14.70 6.99 -1.43
CA LEU A 66 -14.14 5.64 -1.38
C LEU A 66 -15.19 4.58 -1.70
N GLN A 67 -16.37 4.60 -1.08
CA GLN A 67 -17.38 3.56 -1.26
C GLN A 67 -17.87 3.46 -2.71
N ASP A 68 -18.16 4.59 -3.36
CA ASP A 68 -18.69 4.61 -4.72
C ASP A 68 -17.63 4.17 -5.76
N SER A 69 -16.40 4.67 -5.61
CA SER A 69 -15.29 4.34 -6.51
C SER A 69 -14.73 2.94 -6.26
N MET A 70 -14.65 2.51 -5.00
CA MET A 70 -14.08 1.22 -4.63
C MET A 70 -15.01 0.07 -5.00
N THR A 71 -16.32 0.19 -4.76
CA THR A 71 -17.24 -0.92 -5.05
C THR A 71 -17.22 -1.30 -6.54
N SER A 72 -17.36 -0.31 -7.42
CA SER A 72 -17.37 -0.52 -8.87
C SER A 72 -16.02 -1.02 -9.39
N THR A 73 -14.92 -0.44 -8.90
CA THR A 73 -13.55 -0.84 -9.27
C THR A 73 -13.26 -2.28 -8.85
N ILE A 74 -13.54 -2.62 -7.58
CA ILE A 74 -13.32 -3.97 -7.04
C ILE A 74 -14.18 -4.99 -7.77
N GLN A 75 -15.46 -4.72 -8.02
CA GLN A 75 -16.33 -5.62 -8.79
C GLN A 75 -15.75 -5.93 -10.17
N ARG A 76 -15.21 -4.93 -10.88
CA ARG A 76 -14.57 -5.15 -12.19
C ARG A 76 -13.31 -6.02 -12.08
N HIS A 77 -12.48 -5.81 -11.06
CA HIS A 77 -11.29 -6.66 -10.85
C HIS A 77 -11.65 -8.08 -10.40
N LEU A 78 -12.75 -8.27 -9.65
CA LEU A 78 -13.23 -9.60 -9.27
C LEU A 78 -13.62 -10.46 -10.49
N VAL A 79 -14.20 -9.86 -11.53
CA VAL A 79 -14.49 -10.56 -12.80
C VAL A 79 -13.19 -11.06 -13.46
N VAL A 80 -12.10 -10.29 -13.36
CA VAL A 80 -10.79 -10.71 -13.88
C VAL A 80 -10.21 -11.84 -13.03
N LEU A 81 -10.30 -11.75 -11.70
CA LEU A 81 -9.87 -12.83 -10.80
C LEU A 81 -10.64 -14.13 -11.04
N GLU A 82 -11.96 -14.06 -11.22
CA GLU A 82 -12.78 -15.22 -11.57
C GLU A 82 -12.26 -15.89 -12.85
N ARG A 83 -11.99 -15.11 -13.90
CA ARG A 83 -11.43 -15.64 -15.15
C ARG A 83 -10.09 -16.34 -14.94
N ILE A 84 -9.19 -15.75 -14.14
CA ILE A 84 -7.88 -16.34 -13.83
C ILE A 84 -8.05 -17.67 -13.09
N PHE A 85 -8.92 -17.72 -12.08
CA PHE A 85 -9.18 -18.95 -11.33
C PHE A 85 -9.86 -20.02 -12.17
N SER A 86 -10.81 -19.66 -13.03
CA SER A 86 -11.46 -20.59 -13.95
C SER A 86 -10.47 -21.19 -14.94
N ARG A 87 -9.57 -20.37 -15.53
CA ARG A 87 -8.50 -20.84 -16.42
C ARG A 87 -7.57 -21.82 -15.70
N ALA A 88 -7.14 -21.48 -14.49
CA ALA A 88 -6.28 -22.35 -13.69
C ALA A 88 -6.97 -23.68 -13.34
N ALA A 89 -8.25 -23.64 -12.99
CA ALA A 89 -9.03 -24.85 -12.70
C ALA A 89 -9.23 -25.76 -13.93
N GLU A 90 -9.39 -25.18 -15.13
CA GLU A 90 -9.52 -25.94 -16.39
C GLU A 90 -8.21 -26.58 -16.84
N THR A 91 -7.07 -25.94 -16.52
CA THR A 91 -5.73 -26.36 -16.94
C THR A 91 -4.99 -27.19 -15.89
N ASP A 92 -5.54 -27.31 -14.68
CA ASP A 92 -4.89 -27.89 -13.48
C ASP A 92 -3.59 -27.14 -13.10
N ASP A 93 -3.52 -25.85 -13.43
CA ASP A 93 -2.38 -24.98 -13.12
C ASP A 93 -2.48 -24.43 -11.69
N SER A 94 -1.33 -24.32 -11.02
CA SER A 94 -1.24 -23.68 -9.70
C SER A 94 -1.17 -22.15 -9.82
N VAL A 95 -1.84 -21.45 -8.90
CA VAL A 95 -1.82 -19.98 -8.83
C VAL A 95 -1.10 -19.54 -7.56
N ASP A 96 -0.09 -18.66 -7.69
CA ASP A 96 0.50 -17.96 -6.56
C ASP A 96 -0.45 -16.84 -6.10
N LEU A 97 -1.14 -17.09 -4.98
CA LEU A 97 -2.09 -16.14 -4.41
C LEU A 97 -1.41 -14.86 -3.88
N CYS A 98 -0.17 -14.93 -3.41
CA CYS A 98 0.54 -13.74 -2.92
C CYS A 98 0.85 -12.79 -4.09
N CYS A 99 1.41 -13.30 -5.18
CA CYS A 99 1.67 -12.50 -6.38
C CYS A 99 0.37 -11.99 -7.02
N LEU A 100 -0.68 -12.81 -7.07
CA LEU A 100 -1.97 -12.41 -7.64
C LEU A 100 -2.65 -11.30 -6.81
N LEU A 101 -2.70 -11.46 -5.49
CA LEU A 101 -3.30 -10.46 -4.61
C LEU A 101 -2.50 -9.16 -4.56
N ASN A 102 -1.17 -9.22 -4.69
CA ASN A 102 -0.33 -8.02 -4.80
C ASN A 102 -0.64 -7.23 -6.09
N ARG A 103 -0.75 -7.92 -7.23
CA ARG A 103 -1.19 -7.29 -8.50
C ARG A 103 -2.60 -6.70 -8.39
N PHE A 104 -3.51 -7.42 -7.74
CA PHE A 104 -4.89 -6.95 -7.51
C PHE A 104 -4.93 -5.68 -6.66
N THR A 105 -4.23 -5.65 -5.52
CA THR A 105 -4.23 -4.49 -4.63
C THR A 105 -3.56 -3.29 -5.27
N MET A 106 -2.44 -3.48 -5.98
CA MET A 106 -1.78 -2.40 -6.72
C MET A 106 -2.70 -1.80 -7.78
N GLU A 107 -3.32 -2.63 -8.63
CA GLU A 107 -4.19 -2.14 -9.69
C GLU A 107 -5.43 -1.43 -9.12
N ALA A 108 -6.08 -2.03 -8.11
CA ALA A 108 -7.24 -1.43 -7.48
C ALA A 108 -6.91 -0.09 -6.80
N LEU A 109 -5.79 -0.01 -6.06
CA LEU A 109 -5.36 1.23 -5.41
C LEU A 109 -4.95 2.30 -6.41
N THR A 110 -4.28 1.93 -7.50
CA THR A 110 -3.87 2.87 -8.55
C THR A 110 -5.08 3.46 -9.26
N GLU A 111 -6.10 2.64 -9.52
CA GLU A 111 -7.35 3.12 -10.12
C GLU A 111 -8.16 3.99 -9.15
N ILE A 112 -8.29 3.58 -7.88
CA ILE A 112 -9.06 4.34 -6.88
C ILE A 112 -8.37 5.67 -6.54
N ALA A 113 -7.04 5.66 -6.35
CA ALA A 113 -6.30 6.83 -5.89
C ALA A 113 -5.90 7.77 -7.03
N CYS A 114 -5.58 7.23 -8.22
CA CYS A 114 -5.05 8.01 -9.34
C CYS A 114 -5.97 8.02 -10.57
N GLY A 115 -7.02 7.20 -10.61
CA GLY A 115 -7.88 7.06 -11.79
C GLY A 115 -7.22 6.33 -12.96
N ILE A 116 -6.07 5.68 -12.74
CA ILE A 116 -5.27 5.05 -13.80
C ILE A 116 -5.55 3.55 -13.83
N LYS A 117 -5.95 3.04 -15.00
CA LYS A 117 -6.13 1.61 -15.24
C LYS A 117 -4.85 1.02 -15.80
N THR A 118 -4.15 0.19 -15.03
CA THR A 118 -2.91 -0.45 -15.48
C THR A 118 -3.17 -1.75 -16.23
N ASN A 119 -4.30 -2.45 -15.98
CA ASN A 119 -4.67 -3.73 -16.60
C ASN A 119 -3.59 -4.81 -16.47
N VAL A 120 -2.89 -4.86 -15.34
CA VAL A 120 -1.74 -5.76 -15.10
C VAL A 120 -2.15 -7.04 -14.36
N LEU A 121 -3.39 -7.12 -13.88
CA LEU A 121 -3.91 -8.25 -13.11
C LEU A 121 -3.90 -9.58 -13.88
N ASP A 122 -4.17 -9.55 -15.19
CA ASP A 122 -4.13 -10.74 -16.08
C ASP A 122 -2.88 -10.75 -16.97
N CYS A 123 -1.85 -9.97 -16.62
CA CYS A 123 -0.56 -10.00 -17.28
C CYS A 123 0.38 -10.94 -16.53
N ASP A 124 1.08 -11.80 -17.28
CA ASP A 124 2.12 -12.67 -16.72
C ASP A 124 3.40 -11.89 -16.36
N GLU A 125 3.56 -10.68 -16.89
CA GLU A 125 4.69 -9.80 -16.62
C GLU A 125 4.45 -8.88 -15.42
N GLU A 126 5.45 -8.76 -14.56
CA GLU A 126 5.46 -7.81 -13.45
C GLU A 126 5.61 -6.37 -13.98
N HIS A 127 4.73 -5.48 -13.53
CA HIS A 127 4.78 -4.08 -13.95
C HIS A 127 6.03 -3.38 -13.38
N PRO A 128 6.78 -2.56 -14.14
CA PRO A 128 8.00 -1.91 -13.66
C PRO A 128 7.83 -1.08 -12.38
N PHE A 129 6.65 -0.48 -12.18
CA PHE A 129 6.32 0.22 -10.94
C PHE A 129 6.20 -0.75 -9.74
N GLN A 130 5.60 -1.93 -9.92
CA GLN A 130 5.50 -2.95 -8.86
C GLN A 130 6.90 -3.38 -8.42
N ALA A 131 7.75 -3.74 -9.38
CA ALA A 131 9.13 -4.11 -9.12
C ALA A 131 9.93 -3.00 -8.41
N ALA A 132 9.70 -1.73 -8.78
CA ALA A 132 10.33 -0.59 -8.10
C ALA A 132 9.80 -0.39 -6.68
N PHE A 133 8.50 -0.55 -6.47
CA PHE A 133 7.83 -0.42 -5.18
C PHE A 133 8.26 -1.51 -4.21
N ASP A 134 8.33 -2.76 -4.65
CA ASP A 134 8.76 -3.91 -3.85
C ASP A 134 10.24 -3.79 -3.42
N ARG A 135 11.11 -3.33 -4.34
CA ARG A 135 12.50 -2.97 -4.01
C ARG A 135 12.59 -1.91 -2.92
N CYS A 136 11.74 -0.88 -2.95
CA CYS A 136 11.73 0.17 -1.93
C CYS A 136 11.27 -0.35 -0.55
N ASN A 137 10.36 -1.33 -0.53
CA ASN A 137 9.83 -1.92 0.69
C ASN A 137 10.71 -3.03 1.29
N GLY A 138 11.81 -3.39 0.61
CA GLY A 138 12.68 -4.49 1.05
C GLY A 138 11.98 -5.86 0.98
N ALA A 139 10.93 -5.98 0.14
CA ALA A 139 10.43 -7.27 -0.27
C ALA A 139 11.50 -7.94 -1.17
N PRO A 140 11.75 -9.25 -1.03
CA PRO A 140 12.76 -9.96 -1.80
C PRO A 140 12.49 -9.92 -3.30
#